data_AF-A0A819ALI1-F1
#
_entry.id   AF-A0A819ALI1-F1
#
_cell.length_a   1.000
_cell.length_b   1.000
_cell.length_c   1.000
_cell.angle_alpha   90.00
_cell.angle_beta   90.00
_cell.angle_gamma   90.00
#
_symmetry.space_group_name_H-M   'P 1'
#
loop_
_entity.id
_entity.type
_entity.pdbx_description
1 polymer ?
#
loop_
_entity_poly.entity_id
_entity_poly.type
_entity_poly.pdbx_seq_one_letter_code
_entity_poly.pdbx_strand_id
1 'polypeptide(L)'
;MESKHQFGMNGFCRLLNNPLIQTYLPGSCKKIGFYQELLILFWKFCDRNKKFLYYVLKSSEILDIIIPILYFLNDSRTDSSKIGLMHIGIFILLLLSGERNFGVRLNKPYVTRLPMNLPIFTGTHADLLIIVFHKIIVSANQRLQPLYDCLLTIIVNISPYLKSLSMVSSNKLIHLLEAFSTPWFLFAAPDNHNLLFFLLEAFNNLIQYQFDGNANLIYSIIRKRQVFFSLSTLPTDAQTIAKYGTKSNNSILSLKSSSNILEQKQNIFETNSISNTDDESTVNREVIQQSTIETINNPMITSLAETPSIHKMTERTLAASPNFNSNQHQQSDINNQTSSPLIQSVSSTVVSHNGSNSNQNHLLDSNIWLPTSTWIQSWKGKLPLQTILRLLQVLVPQVEKICMDRGLTDESEIIKFLQHGTLVGLLPVPHPILIRKYQPNSGTIMWFRTYMWGVIYLRNVDPPIWYDTDVKLFEIQRVIEQD
;
A
#
# COMPACT_ATOMS: atom_id res chain seq x y z
N MET A 1 -28.06 -23.56 -0.44
CA MET A 1 -27.36 -22.36 0.08
C MET A 1 -26.53 -21.66 -1.00
N GLU A 2 -25.85 -22.40 -1.87
CA GLU A 2 -25.00 -21.86 -2.95
C GLU A 2 -25.73 -20.87 -3.87
N SER A 3 -26.95 -21.19 -4.30
CA SER A 3 -27.82 -20.28 -5.08
C SER A 3 -28.08 -18.92 -4.40
N LYS A 4 -28.16 -18.86 -3.05
CA LYS A 4 -28.33 -17.60 -2.32
C LYS A 4 -27.05 -16.76 -2.30
N HIS A 5 -25.89 -17.41 -2.14
CA HIS A 5 -24.59 -16.72 -2.20
C HIS A 5 -24.29 -16.22 -3.62
N GLN A 6 -24.62 -17.01 -4.64
CA GLN A 6 -24.51 -16.62 -6.04
C GLN A 6 -25.40 -15.41 -6.36
N PHE A 7 -26.66 -15.41 -5.92
CA PHE A 7 -27.55 -14.26 -6.09
C PHE A 7 -26.96 -13.00 -5.46
N GLY A 8 -26.45 -13.09 -4.23
CA GLY A 8 -25.80 -11.97 -3.55
C GLY A 8 -24.57 -11.45 -4.29
N MET A 9 -23.68 -12.37 -4.70
CA MET A 9 -22.45 -12.03 -5.43
C MET A 9 -22.76 -11.34 -6.76
N ASN A 10 -23.66 -11.91 -7.57
CA ASN A 10 -24.10 -11.32 -8.83
C ASN A 10 -24.73 -9.94 -8.64
N GLY A 11 -25.51 -9.77 -7.56
CA GLY A 11 -26.07 -8.49 -7.17
C GLY A 11 -25.00 -7.43 -6.91
N PHE A 12 -23.97 -7.76 -6.10
CA PHE A 12 -22.85 -6.87 -5.83
C PHE A 12 -22.05 -6.54 -7.09
N CYS A 13 -21.69 -7.55 -7.90
CA CYS A 13 -20.95 -7.33 -9.14
C CYS A 13 -21.70 -6.38 -10.08
N ARG A 14 -23.00 -6.63 -10.32
CA ARG A 14 -23.83 -5.80 -11.20
C ARG A 14 -23.92 -4.35 -10.69
N LEU A 15 -24.16 -4.17 -9.40
CA LEU A 15 -24.36 -2.83 -8.84
C LEU A 15 -23.05 -2.05 -8.76
N LEU A 16 -21.96 -2.66 -8.29
CA LEU A 16 -20.66 -1.98 -8.19
C LEU A 16 -20.06 -1.62 -9.55
N ASN A 17 -20.31 -2.42 -10.60
CA ASN A 17 -19.84 -2.11 -11.95
C ASN A 17 -20.74 -1.12 -12.69
N ASN A 18 -21.98 -0.88 -12.27
CA ASN A 18 -22.90 0.01 -12.97
C ASN A 18 -22.32 1.42 -13.26
N PRO A 19 -21.64 2.10 -12.31
CA PRO A 19 -21.05 3.42 -12.57
C PRO A 19 -19.93 3.42 -13.61
N LEU A 20 -19.32 2.25 -13.84
CA LEU A 20 -18.17 2.03 -14.72
C LEU A 20 -18.57 1.68 -16.15
N ILE A 21 -19.83 1.31 -16.38
CA ILE A 21 -20.32 0.99 -17.72
C ILE A 21 -20.21 2.25 -18.58
N GLN A 22 -19.46 2.12 -19.68
CA GLN A 22 -19.38 3.12 -20.72
C GLN A 22 -20.42 2.80 -21.79
N THR A 23 -21.27 3.78 -22.07
CA THR A 23 -22.22 3.74 -23.18
C THR A 23 -21.78 4.74 -24.24
N TYR A 24 -22.14 4.48 -25.50
CA TYR A 24 -21.83 5.38 -26.61
C TYR A 24 -22.36 6.81 -26.37
N LEU A 25 -23.58 6.92 -25.84
CA LEU A 25 -24.19 8.21 -25.51
C LEU A 25 -23.99 8.54 -24.01
N PRO A 26 -23.39 9.70 -23.66
CA PRO A 26 -23.30 10.16 -22.28
C PRO A 26 -24.69 10.26 -21.63
N GLY A 27 -24.81 9.79 -20.38
CA GLY A 27 -26.08 9.86 -19.62
C GLY A 27 -27.17 8.87 -20.06
N SER A 28 -26.94 8.02 -21.07
CA SER A 28 -27.94 7.04 -21.53
C SER A 28 -28.20 5.88 -20.56
N CYS A 29 -27.32 5.68 -19.58
CA CYS A 29 -27.52 4.74 -18.48
C CYS A 29 -27.61 5.48 -17.15
N LYS A 30 -28.65 5.18 -16.36
CA LYS A 30 -28.78 5.68 -14.99
C LYS A 30 -27.66 5.06 -14.14
N LYS A 31 -26.76 5.92 -13.65
CA LYS A 31 -25.70 5.52 -12.73
C LYS A 31 -26.22 5.51 -11.30
N ILE A 32 -25.87 4.47 -10.55
CA ILE A 32 -26.21 4.42 -9.13
C ILE A 32 -25.33 5.41 -8.34
N GLY A 33 -25.96 6.11 -7.39
CA GLY A 33 -25.25 7.04 -6.51
C GLY A 33 -24.73 6.41 -5.22
N PHE A 34 -25.20 5.22 -4.84
CA PHE A 34 -25.05 4.64 -3.50
C PHE A 34 -23.91 3.60 -3.36
N TYR A 35 -22.78 3.85 -4.04
CA TYR A 35 -21.65 2.92 -4.05
C TYR A 35 -20.95 2.80 -2.68
N GLN A 36 -20.98 3.85 -1.84
CA GLN A 36 -20.38 3.81 -0.49
C GLN A 36 -21.14 2.82 0.40
N GLU A 37 -22.47 2.88 0.33
CA GLU A 37 -23.41 2.03 1.04
C GLU A 37 -23.26 0.58 0.58
N LEU A 38 -23.07 0.35 -0.72
CA LEU A 38 -22.80 -0.99 -1.26
C LEU A 38 -21.49 -1.58 -0.75
N LEU A 39 -20.43 -0.78 -0.65
CA LEU A 39 -19.15 -1.24 -0.09
C LEU A 39 -19.28 -1.57 1.40
N ILE A 40 -19.98 -0.73 2.17
CA ILE A 40 -20.30 -1.01 3.58
C ILE A 40 -21.06 -2.33 3.70
N LEU A 41 -22.10 -2.52 2.88
CA LEU A 41 -22.92 -3.73 2.89
C LEU A 41 -22.09 -4.96 2.52
N PHE A 42 -21.29 -4.87 1.45
CA PHE A 42 -20.41 -5.95 1.01
C PHE A 42 -19.40 -6.32 2.11
N TRP A 43 -18.77 -5.33 2.73
CA TRP A 43 -17.84 -5.57 3.83
C TRP A 43 -18.51 -6.31 4.98
N LYS A 44 -19.70 -5.87 5.42
CA LYS A 44 -20.42 -6.54 6.53
C LYS A 44 -20.92 -7.92 6.17
N PHE A 45 -21.32 -8.17 4.92
CA PHE A 45 -21.65 -9.51 4.44
C PHE A 45 -20.44 -10.45 4.55
N CYS A 46 -19.27 -10.01 4.09
CA CYS A 46 -18.03 -10.79 4.18
C CYS A 46 -17.54 -10.98 5.62
N ASP A 47 -17.60 -9.94 6.44
CA ASP A 47 -17.14 -9.97 7.84
C ASP A 47 -18.00 -10.89 8.71
N ARG A 48 -19.33 -10.75 8.63
CA ARG A 48 -20.29 -11.47 9.48
C ARG A 48 -20.63 -12.88 8.97
N ASN A 49 -20.61 -13.11 7.66
CA ASN A 49 -20.94 -14.42 7.08
C ASN A 49 -19.70 -15.07 6.47
N LYS A 50 -18.97 -15.85 7.28
CA LYS A 50 -17.76 -16.56 6.83
C LYS A 50 -18.04 -17.56 5.69
N LYS A 51 -19.25 -18.13 5.59
CA LYS A 51 -19.64 -19.01 4.47
C LYS A 51 -19.75 -18.23 3.16
N PHE A 52 -20.31 -17.02 3.22
CA PHE A 52 -20.35 -16.11 2.07
C PHE A 52 -18.94 -15.67 1.68
N LEU A 53 -18.11 -15.24 2.64
CA LEU A 53 -16.70 -14.90 2.38
C LEU A 53 -15.96 -16.06 1.71
N TYR A 54 -16.12 -17.29 2.20
CA TYR A 54 -15.53 -18.48 1.56
C TYR A 54 -16.03 -18.67 0.12
N TYR A 55 -17.33 -18.49 -0.14
CA TYR A 55 -17.89 -18.54 -1.49
C TYR A 55 -17.29 -17.47 -2.41
N VAL A 56 -17.23 -16.21 -1.95
CA VAL A 56 -16.60 -15.09 -2.64
C VAL A 56 -15.13 -15.39 -2.94
N LEU A 57 -14.43 -16.06 -2.02
CA LEU A 57 -13.03 -16.49 -2.16
C LEU A 57 -12.84 -17.79 -2.95
N LYS A 58 -13.91 -18.42 -3.43
CA LYS A 58 -13.84 -19.51 -4.41
C LYS A 58 -14.24 -19.04 -5.83
N SER A 59 -15.21 -18.14 -5.96
CA SER A 59 -15.72 -17.62 -7.24
C SER A 59 -14.78 -16.65 -7.97
N SER A 60 -14.49 -16.82 -9.26
CA SER A 60 -13.67 -15.84 -9.98
C SER A 60 -14.28 -14.44 -10.10
N GLU A 61 -15.59 -14.31 -9.85
CA GLU A 61 -16.34 -13.04 -9.84
C GLU A 61 -15.80 -12.05 -8.80
N ILE A 62 -14.96 -12.48 -7.85
CA ILE A 62 -14.29 -11.55 -6.92
C ILE A 62 -13.47 -10.48 -7.66
N LEU A 63 -12.93 -10.81 -8.82
CA LEU A 63 -12.18 -9.85 -9.64
C LEU A 63 -13.10 -8.72 -10.14
N ASP A 64 -14.36 -9.05 -10.47
CA ASP A 64 -15.38 -8.07 -10.86
C ASP A 64 -15.82 -7.16 -9.70
N ILE A 65 -15.51 -7.52 -8.45
CA ILE A 65 -15.69 -6.66 -7.27
C ILE A 65 -14.42 -5.83 -7.00
N ILE A 66 -13.24 -6.40 -7.19
CA ILE A 66 -11.96 -5.70 -6.96
C ILE A 66 -11.81 -4.52 -7.92
N ILE A 67 -12.16 -4.70 -9.19
CA ILE A 67 -12.04 -3.66 -10.23
C ILE A 67 -12.75 -2.35 -9.81
N PRO A 68 -14.04 -2.33 -9.45
CA PRO A 68 -14.70 -1.11 -8.99
C PRO A 68 -14.15 -0.57 -7.69
N ILE A 69 -13.71 -1.41 -6.75
CA ILE A 69 -13.04 -0.93 -5.53
C ILE A 69 -11.78 -0.15 -5.90
N LEU A 70 -10.90 -0.71 -6.73
CA LEU A 70 -9.66 -0.05 -7.15
C LEU A 70 -9.92 1.22 -7.97
N TYR A 71 -10.97 1.23 -8.81
CA TYR A 71 -11.41 2.43 -9.51
C TYR A 71 -11.79 3.55 -8.53
N PHE A 72 -12.66 3.28 -7.57
CA PHE A 72 -13.11 4.30 -6.61
C PHE A 72 -11.97 4.79 -5.71
N LEU A 73 -11.06 3.90 -5.32
CA LEU A 73 -9.85 4.27 -4.57
C LEU A 73 -8.95 5.19 -5.39
N ASN A 74 -8.71 4.87 -6.66
CA ASN A 74 -7.89 5.72 -7.52
C ASN A 74 -8.55 7.08 -7.76
N ASP A 75 -9.84 7.13 -8.09
CA ASP A 75 -10.58 8.38 -8.34
C ASP A 75 -10.59 9.30 -7.09
N SER A 76 -10.77 8.71 -5.91
CA SER A 76 -11.00 9.45 -4.68
C SER A 76 -9.75 9.83 -3.90
N ARG A 77 -8.56 9.37 -4.32
CA ARG A 77 -7.30 9.50 -3.55
C ARG A 77 -6.87 10.94 -3.22
N THR A 78 -7.27 11.92 -4.03
CA THR A 78 -6.93 13.34 -3.84
C THR A 78 -8.02 14.11 -3.11
N ASP A 79 -9.19 13.52 -2.92
CA ASP A 79 -10.37 14.16 -2.36
C ASP A 79 -10.46 13.90 -0.85
N SER A 80 -10.22 14.94 -0.06
CA SER A 80 -10.31 14.91 1.41
C SER A 80 -11.68 14.51 1.94
N SER A 81 -12.76 14.77 1.19
CA SER A 81 -14.12 14.45 1.60
C SER A 81 -14.41 12.94 1.51
N LYS A 82 -13.66 12.23 0.66
CA LYS A 82 -13.83 10.79 0.38
C LYS A 82 -12.86 9.90 1.15
N ILE A 83 -12.22 10.41 2.21
CA ILE A 83 -11.31 9.61 3.05
C ILE A 83 -12.01 8.37 3.63
N GLY A 84 -13.28 8.49 4.02
CA GLY A 84 -14.05 7.34 4.51
C GLY A 84 -14.22 6.22 3.46
N LEU A 85 -14.40 6.60 2.19
CA LEU A 85 -14.44 5.69 1.06
C LEU A 85 -13.08 4.99 0.84
N MET A 86 -11.98 5.71 1.03
CA MET A 86 -10.63 5.14 0.95
C MET A 86 -10.45 4.03 2.00
N HIS A 87 -10.85 4.30 3.24
CA HIS A 87 -10.75 3.33 4.33
C HIS A 87 -11.59 2.07 4.09
N ILE A 88 -12.87 2.21 3.72
CA ILE A 88 -13.73 1.04 3.50
C ILE A 88 -13.21 0.16 2.35
N GLY A 89 -12.75 0.76 1.25
CA GLY A 89 -12.16 0.01 0.13
C GLY A 89 -10.89 -0.73 0.54
N ILE A 90 -9.99 -0.06 1.28
CA ILE A 90 -8.74 -0.67 1.76
C ILE A 90 -9.01 -1.77 2.81
N PHE A 91 -9.98 -1.60 3.71
CA PHE A 91 -10.34 -2.63 4.70
C PHE A 91 -10.99 -3.86 4.06
N ILE A 92 -11.78 -3.68 3.01
CA ILE A 92 -12.28 -4.82 2.22
C ILE A 92 -11.09 -5.57 1.59
N LEU A 93 -10.15 -4.86 0.95
CA LEU A 93 -8.97 -5.50 0.35
C LEU A 93 -8.08 -6.16 1.41
N LEU A 94 -7.94 -5.57 2.59
CA LEU A 94 -7.21 -6.15 3.72
C LEU A 94 -7.86 -7.46 4.19
N LEU A 95 -9.19 -7.45 4.37
CA LEU A 95 -9.96 -8.65 4.71
C LEU A 95 -9.76 -9.77 3.68
N LEU A 96 -9.87 -9.44 2.38
CA LEU A 96 -9.72 -10.42 1.30
C LEU A 96 -8.28 -10.93 1.17
N SER A 97 -7.28 -10.07 1.37
CA SER A 97 -5.86 -10.42 1.28
C SER A 97 -5.40 -11.46 2.30
N GLY A 98 -6.11 -11.58 3.43
CA GLY A 98 -5.84 -12.58 4.46
C GLY A 98 -6.06 -14.03 4.03
N GLU A 99 -6.51 -14.27 2.79
CA GLU A 99 -6.88 -15.58 2.30
C GLU A 99 -6.10 -15.93 1.01
N ARG A 100 -5.44 -17.09 1.01
CA ARG A 100 -4.56 -17.54 -0.09
C ARG A 100 -5.23 -17.48 -1.46
N ASN A 101 -6.49 -17.89 -1.55
CA ASN A 101 -7.21 -17.92 -2.83
C ASN A 101 -7.29 -16.53 -3.46
N PHE A 102 -7.41 -15.47 -2.67
CA PHE A 102 -7.41 -14.10 -3.19
C PHE A 102 -6.11 -13.79 -3.94
N GLY A 103 -4.96 -14.01 -3.30
CA GLY A 103 -3.64 -13.80 -3.91
C GLY A 103 -3.46 -14.62 -5.19
N VAL A 104 -3.88 -15.90 -5.19
CA VAL A 104 -3.78 -16.76 -6.38
C VAL A 104 -4.66 -16.24 -7.53
N ARG A 105 -5.89 -15.77 -7.25
CA ARG A 105 -6.82 -15.28 -8.28
C ARG A 105 -6.39 -13.95 -8.90
N LEU A 106 -5.61 -13.13 -8.20
CA LEU A 106 -5.08 -11.88 -8.75
C LEU A 106 -4.19 -12.10 -9.99
N ASN A 107 -3.64 -13.30 -10.19
CA ASN A 107 -2.84 -13.65 -11.38
C ASN A 107 -3.66 -13.74 -12.67
N LYS A 108 -5.00 -13.68 -12.62
CA LYS A 108 -5.80 -13.67 -13.85
C LYS A 108 -5.50 -12.41 -14.68
N PRO A 109 -5.40 -12.52 -16.02
CA PRO A 109 -5.18 -11.38 -16.90
C PRO A 109 -6.22 -10.28 -16.69
N TYR A 110 -5.77 -9.03 -16.65
CA TYR A 110 -6.64 -7.87 -16.60
C TYR A 110 -6.90 -7.36 -18.02
N VAL A 111 -8.15 -7.49 -18.48
CA VAL A 111 -8.56 -7.15 -19.85
C VAL A 111 -9.43 -5.89 -19.90
N THR A 112 -10.13 -5.59 -18.81
CA THR A 112 -11.06 -4.46 -18.73
C THR A 112 -10.31 -3.14 -18.90
N ARG A 113 -10.73 -2.29 -19.84
CA ARG A 113 -10.19 -0.93 -19.96
C ARG A 113 -11.16 0.04 -19.34
N LEU A 114 -10.79 0.58 -18.18
CA LEU A 114 -11.52 1.66 -17.52
C LEU A 114 -10.79 2.98 -17.73
N PRO A 115 -11.49 4.12 -17.72
CA PRO A 115 -10.89 5.46 -17.81
C PRO A 115 -10.24 5.83 -16.47
N MET A 116 -9.32 5.01 -15.99
CA MET A 116 -8.48 5.31 -14.85
C MET A 116 -7.22 6.00 -15.39
N ASN A 117 -6.85 7.14 -14.82
CA ASN A 117 -5.60 7.84 -15.14
C ASN A 117 -4.38 7.03 -14.68
N LEU A 118 -4.13 5.86 -15.26
CA LEU A 118 -3.05 4.95 -14.94
C LEU A 118 -2.11 4.82 -16.14
N PRO A 119 -0.82 4.53 -15.92
CA PRO A 119 0.07 4.20 -17.03
C PRO A 119 -0.48 3.00 -17.80
N ILE A 120 -0.22 2.94 -19.11
CA ILE A 120 -0.61 1.79 -19.93
C ILE A 120 0.23 0.59 -19.49
N PHE A 121 -0.44 -0.54 -19.22
CA PHE A 121 0.23 -1.79 -18.90
C PHE A 121 -0.55 -2.97 -19.44
N THR A 122 0.16 -4.06 -19.71
CA THR A 122 -0.40 -5.38 -19.98
C THR A 122 -0.01 -6.30 -18.83
N GLY A 123 -0.98 -6.88 -18.16
CA GLY A 123 -0.71 -7.65 -16.95
C GLY A 123 -1.95 -8.26 -16.31
N THR A 124 -1.85 -8.52 -15.03
CA THR A 124 -2.85 -9.22 -14.22
C THR A 124 -3.63 -8.26 -13.33
N HIS A 125 -4.62 -8.77 -12.58
CA HIS A 125 -5.29 -7.96 -11.56
C HIS A 125 -4.36 -7.58 -10.41
N ALA A 126 -3.29 -8.36 -10.17
CA ALA A 126 -2.23 -8.00 -9.22
C ALA A 126 -1.50 -6.73 -9.66
N ASP A 127 -1.24 -6.60 -10.97
CA ASP A 127 -0.61 -5.40 -11.54
C ASP A 127 -1.48 -4.15 -11.33
N LEU A 128 -2.77 -4.26 -11.63
CA LEU A 128 -3.71 -3.17 -11.39
C LEU A 128 -3.68 -2.73 -9.91
N LEU A 129 -3.73 -3.69 -8.98
CA LEU A 129 -3.71 -3.41 -7.55
C LEU A 129 -2.43 -2.69 -7.13
N ILE A 130 -1.26 -3.19 -7.55
CA ILE A 130 0.03 -2.60 -7.22
C ILE A 130 0.16 -1.18 -7.78
N ILE A 131 -0.26 -0.96 -9.03
CA ILE A 131 -0.19 0.36 -9.67
C ILE A 131 -1.11 1.37 -8.97
N VAL A 132 -2.33 0.97 -8.62
CA VAL A 132 -3.26 1.83 -7.86
C VAL A 132 -2.71 2.13 -6.46
N PHE A 133 -2.16 1.14 -5.77
CA PHE A 133 -1.59 1.31 -4.43
C PHE A 133 -0.38 2.24 -4.44
N HIS A 134 0.53 2.05 -5.41
CA HIS A 134 1.63 2.98 -5.65
C HIS A 134 1.13 4.40 -5.84
N LYS A 135 0.11 4.58 -6.70
CA LYS A 135 -0.42 5.91 -6.98
C LYS A 135 -1.05 6.55 -5.74
N ILE A 136 -1.74 5.78 -4.91
CA ILE A 136 -2.26 6.27 -3.63
C ILE A 136 -1.09 6.70 -2.73
N ILE A 137 -0.06 5.88 -2.57
CA ILE A 137 1.07 6.19 -1.68
C ILE A 137 1.85 7.44 -2.14
N VAL A 138 2.05 7.61 -3.45
CA VAL A 138 2.90 8.68 -4.00
C VAL A 138 2.13 9.98 -4.23
N SER A 139 0.85 9.92 -4.60
CA SER A 139 0.10 11.09 -5.08
C SER A 139 -1.12 11.47 -4.25
N ALA A 140 -1.47 10.71 -3.22
CA ALA A 140 -2.67 11.01 -2.44
C ALA A 140 -2.46 12.12 -1.41
N ASN A 141 -3.59 12.51 -0.80
CA ASN A 141 -3.61 13.41 0.34
C ASN A 141 -2.81 12.82 1.52
N GLN A 142 -2.04 13.66 2.22
CA GLN A 142 -1.27 13.30 3.42
C GLN A 142 -2.14 12.66 4.51
N ARG A 143 -3.44 12.98 4.58
CA ARG A 143 -4.40 12.32 5.49
C ARG A 143 -4.56 10.81 5.26
N LEU A 144 -4.08 10.27 4.14
CA LEU A 144 -4.08 8.83 3.87
C LEU A 144 -2.82 8.11 4.36
N GLN A 145 -1.81 8.82 4.90
CA GLN A 145 -0.61 8.18 5.47
C GLN A 145 -0.92 7.05 6.47
N PRO A 146 -1.91 7.17 7.37
CA PRO A 146 -2.27 6.08 8.28
C PRO A 146 -2.70 4.78 7.59
N LEU A 147 -3.07 4.82 6.29
CA LEU A 147 -3.45 3.66 5.50
C LEU A 147 -2.28 2.98 4.78
N TYR A 148 -1.08 3.58 4.79
CA TYR A 148 0.07 3.04 4.06
C TYR A 148 0.46 1.65 4.59
N ASP A 149 0.42 1.47 5.91
CA ASP A 149 0.62 0.17 6.53
C ASP A 149 -0.39 -0.89 6.05
N CYS A 150 -1.66 -0.49 5.87
CA CYS A 150 -2.70 -1.40 5.38
C CYS A 150 -2.43 -1.79 3.92
N LEU A 151 -2.10 -0.83 3.06
CA LEU A 151 -1.77 -1.04 1.65
C LEU A 151 -0.57 -1.98 1.49
N LEU A 152 0.51 -1.74 2.24
CA LEU A 152 1.70 -2.59 2.20
C LEU A 152 1.45 -3.96 2.83
N THR A 153 0.63 -4.05 3.88
CA THR A 153 0.22 -5.34 4.46
C THR A 153 -0.53 -6.21 3.44
N ILE A 154 -1.42 -5.61 2.66
CA ILE A 154 -2.11 -6.31 1.57
C ILE A 154 -1.09 -6.83 0.55
N ILE A 155 -0.13 -6.00 0.12
CA ILE A 155 0.95 -6.42 -0.81
C ILE A 155 1.74 -7.59 -0.23
N VAL A 156 2.12 -7.52 1.05
CA VAL A 156 2.84 -8.62 1.73
C VAL A 156 2.00 -9.90 1.74
N ASN A 157 0.73 -9.83 2.10
CA ASN A 157 -0.15 -11.00 2.16
C ASN A 157 -0.29 -11.71 0.80
N ILE A 158 -0.35 -10.95 -0.31
CA ILE A 158 -0.52 -11.52 -1.64
C ILE A 158 0.81 -11.94 -2.29
N SER A 159 1.94 -11.32 -1.90
CA SER A 159 3.26 -11.48 -2.53
C SER A 159 3.76 -12.92 -2.72
N PRO A 160 3.53 -13.90 -1.82
CA PRO A 160 3.97 -15.28 -2.04
C PRO A 160 3.24 -16.00 -3.18
N TYR A 161 2.13 -15.42 -3.67
CA TYR A 161 1.25 -16.04 -4.65
C TYR A 161 1.27 -15.34 -6.01
N LEU A 162 1.91 -14.18 -6.12
CA LEU A 162 1.91 -13.38 -7.34
C LEU A 162 2.91 -13.93 -8.34
N LYS A 163 2.44 -14.17 -9.56
CA LYS A 163 3.21 -14.65 -10.70
C LYS A 163 3.15 -13.62 -11.81
N SER A 164 4.22 -13.51 -12.59
CA SER A 164 4.23 -12.77 -13.84
C SER A 164 3.87 -11.29 -13.67
N LEU A 165 4.40 -10.65 -12.64
CA LEU A 165 4.30 -9.19 -12.50
C LEU A 165 4.86 -8.52 -13.76
N SER A 166 4.12 -7.53 -14.27
CA SER A 166 4.57 -6.70 -15.38
C SER A 166 5.81 -5.89 -15.00
N MET A 167 6.56 -5.44 -16.01
CA MET A 167 7.69 -4.53 -15.80
C MET A 167 7.24 -3.22 -15.11
N VAL A 168 6.04 -2.74 -15.45
CA VAL A 168 5.46 -1.53 -14.84
C VAL A 168 5.29 -1.72 -13.34
N SER A 169 4.55 -2.75 -12.89
CA SER A 169 4.32 -3.01 -11.47
C SER A 169 5.61 -3.29 -10.70
N SER A 170 6.55 -4.01 -11.33
CA SER A 170 7.88 -4.29 -10.76
C SER A 170 8.63 -3.00 -10.46
N ASN A 171 8.67 -2.07 -11.42
CA ASN A 171 9.28 -0.76 -11.23
C ASN A 171 8.52 0.11 -10.23
N LYS A 172 7.18 -0.01 -10.12
CA LYS A 172 6.40 0.69 -9.09
C LYS A 172 6.76 0.20 -7.68
N LEU A 173 6.93 -1.10 -7.46
CA LEU A 173 7.39 -1.63 -6.16
C LEU A 173 8.80 -1.14 -5.81
N ILE A 174 9.72 -1.14 -6.78
CA ILE A 174 11.08 -0.63 -6.57
C ILE A 174 11.08 0.87 -6.30
N HIS A 175 10.23 1.64 -6.96
CA HIS A 175 10.09 3.08 -6.69
C HIS A 175 9.59 3.36 -5.27
N LEU A 176 8.66 2.55 -4.74
CA LEU A 176 8.26 2.67 -3.33
C LEU A 176 9.42 2.38 -2.39
N LEU A 177 10.23 1.35 -2.69
CA LEU A 177 11.41 1.03 -1.91
C LEU A 177 12.43 2.16 -1.94
N GLU A 178 12.72 2.72 -3.11
CA GLU A 178 13.60 3.88 -3.27
C GLU A 178 13.15 5.03 -2.39
N ALA A 179 11.87 5.41 -2.46
CA ALA A 179 11.32 6.47 -1.63
C ALA A 179 11.46 6.19 -0.13
N PHE A 180 11.07 5.00 0.34
CA PHE A 180 11.06 4.65 1.75
C PHE A 180 12.43 4.30 2.33
N SER A 181 13.42 4.00 1.48
CA SER A 181 14.80 3.69 1.90
C SER A 181 15.64 4.93 2.22
N THR A 182 15.11 6.12 1.95
CA THR A 182 15.89 7.34 2.02
C THR A 182 16.06 7.86 3.45
N PRO A 183 17.25 8.36 3.83
CA PRO A 183 17.48 8.82 5.20
C PRO A 183 16.51 9.91 5.66
N TRP A 184 16.17 10.87 4.80
CA TRP A 184 15.23 11.94 5.17
C TRP A 184 13.84 11.37 5.51
N PHE A 185 13.36 10.37 4.75
CA PHE A 185 12.07 9.77 4.98
C PHE A 185 12.10 8.90 6.24
N LEU A 186 13.09 8.01 6.33
CA LEU A 186 13.23 7.09 7.47
C LEU A 186 13.30 7.85 8.80
N PHE A 187 13.99 8.98 8.83
CA PHE A 187 14.26 9.71 10.06
C PHE A 187 13.16 10.71 10.43
N ALA A 188 12.22 10.99 9.52
CA ALA A 188 11.15 11.96 9.73
C ALA A 188 10.11 11.53 10.79
N ALA A 189 9.89 10.22 10.97
CA ALA A 189 8.93 9.70 11.95
C ALA A 189 9.41 8.37 12.55
N PRO A 190 9.05 8.07 13.81
CA PRO A 190 9.49 6.85 14.50
C PRO A 190 9.09 5.57 13.78
N ASP A 191 7.95 5.56 13.11
CA ASP A 191 7.35 4.37 12.52
C ASP A 191 7.63 4.19 11.02
N ASN A 192 8.29 5.16 10.36
CA ASN A 192 8.52 5.12 8.90
C ASN A 192 9.33 3.90 8.45
N HIS A 193 10.22 3.40 9.32
CA HIS A 193 10.98 2.19 9.06
C HIS A 193 10.10 0.94 8.94
N ASN A 194 8.89 0.91 9.50
CA ASN A 194 7.97 -0.23 9.39
C ASN A 194 7.52 -0.47 7.93
N LEU A 195 7.34 0.60 7.15
CA LEU A 195 6.98 0.51 5.72
C LEU A 195 8.05 -0.22 4.91
N LEU A 196 9.31 -0.01 5.28
CA LEU A 196 10.45 -0.68 4.67
C LEU A 196 10.45 -2.19 4.99
N PHE A 197 10.13 -2.57 6.23
CA PHE A 197 9.98 -3.98 6.60
C PHE A 197 8.92 -4.69 5.76
N PHE A 198 7.75 -4.07 5.56
CA PHE A 198 6.72 -4.65 4.71
C PHE A 198 7.19 -4.82 3.26
N LEU A 199 7.81 -3.81 2.65
CA LEU A 199 8.29 -3.94 1.27
C LEU A 199 9.37 -5.01 1.14
N LEU A 200 10.36 -5.05 2.02
CA LEU A 200 11.42 -6.06 1.96
C LEU A 200 10.88 -7.47 2.18
N GLU A 201 9.89 -7.65 3.07
CA GLU A 201 9.18 -8.92 3.21
C GLU A 201 8.45 -9.31 1.92
N ALA A 202 7.78 -8.38 1.25
CA ALA A 202 7.14 -8.64 -0.04
C ALA A 202 8.16 -9.05 -1.13
N PHE A 203 9.31 -8.37 -1.21
CA PHE A 203 10.38 -8.75 -2.13
C PHE A 203 10.93 -10.14 -1.82
N ASN A 204 11.18 -10.45 -0.55
CA ASN A 204 11.63 -11.78 -0.14
C ASN A 204 10.62 -12.87 -0.49
N ASN A 205 9.33 -12.63 -0.27
CA ASN A 205 8.27 -13.55 -0.66
C ASN A 205 8.27 -13.81 -2.18
N LEU A 206 8.36 -12.75 -2.99
CA LEU A 206 8.38 -12.86 -4.45
C LEU A 206 9.62 -13.63 -4.93
N ILE A 207 10.79 -13.37 -4.33
CA ILE A 207 12.04 -14.07 -4.66
C ILE A 207 12.00 -15.54 -4.20
N GLN A 208 11.54 -15.82 -2.99
CA GLN A 208 11.62 -17.18 -2.43
C GLN A 208 10.55 -18.11 -2.98
N TYR A 209 9.35 -17.60 -3.26
CA TYR A 209 8.19 -18.43 -3.64
C TYR A 209 7.84 -18.35 -5.11
N GLN A 210 8.17 -17.25 -5.79
CA GLN A 210 7.71 -16.98 -7.15
C GLN A 210 8.83 -16.43 -8.05
N PHE A 211 10.07 -16.87 -7.84
CA PHE A 211 11.22 -16.47 -8.66
C PHE A 211 10.98 -16.73 -10.15
N ASP A 212 10.66 -17.98 -10.50
CA ASP A 212 10.47 -18.46 -11.88
C ASP A 212 9.45 -17.62 -12.65
N GLY A 213 8.40 -17.15 -11.95
CA GLY A 213 7.33 -16.37 -12.54
C GLY A 213 7.61 -14.87 -12.66
N ASN A 214 8.59 -14.32 -11.95
CA ASN A 214 8.75 -12.86 -11.77
C ASN A 214 10.10 -12.32 -12.27
N ALA A 215 10.57 -12.80 -13.43
CA ALA A 215 11.82 -12.32 -14.04
C ALA A 215 11.89 -10.79 -14.23
N ASN A 216 10.76 -10.13 -14.53
CA ASN A 216 10.68 -8.67 -14.62
C ASN A 216 11.09 -8.00 -13.30
N LEU A 217 10.60 -8.50 -12.16
CA LEU A 217 10.94 -7.99 -10.85
C LEU A 217 12.41 -8.22 -10.51
N ILE A 218 12.92 -9.42 -10.79
CA ILE A 218 14.32 -9.77 -10.56
C ILE A 218 15.24 -8.86 -11.38
N TYR A 219 14.89 -8.63 -12.63
CA TYR A 219 15.59 -7.67 -13.49
C TYR A 219 15.58 -6.26 -12.90
N SER A 220 14.42 -5.75 -12.46
CA SER A 220 14.33 -4.44 -11.79
C SER A 220 15.18 -4.36 -10.51
N ILE A 221 15.24 -5.43 -9.71
CA ILE A 221 16.09 -5.52 -8.51
C ILE A 221 17.57 -5.43 -8.88
N ILE A 222 18.02 -6.16 -9.90
CA ILE A 222 19.41 -6.15 -10.39
C ILE A 222 19.79 -4.74 -10.89
N ARG A 223 18.90 -4.10 -11.66
CA ARG A 223 19.12 -2.74 -12.15
C ARG A 223 19.23 -1.71 -11.02
N LYS A 224 18.43 -1.87 -9.96
CA LYS A 224 18.40 -0.95 -8.81
C LYS A 224 19.14 -1.50 -7.58
N ARG A 225 20.12 -2.39 -7.80
CA ARG A 225 20.92 -3.03 -6.73
C ARG A 225 21.50 -2.06 -5.71
N GLN A 226 21.87 -0.85 -6.15
CA GLN A 226 22.46 0.19 -5.29
C GLN A 226 21.53 0.64 -4.16
N VAL A 227 20.22 0.58 -4.35
CA VAL A 227 19.22 0.90 -3.30
C VAL A 227 19.37 -0.07 -2.13
N PHE A 228 19.50 -1.37 -2.40
CA PHE A 228 19.66 -2.40 -1.37
C PHE A 228 21.02 -2.33 -0.68
N PHE A 229 22.09 -2.07 -1.42
CA PHE A 229 23.42 -1.85 -0.84
C PHE A 229 23.45 -0.61 0.06
N SER A 230 22.87 0.51 -0.40
CA SER A 230 22.78 1.74 0.38
C SER A 230 21.98 1.55 1.67
N LEU A 231 20.93 0.72 1.61
CA LEU A 231 20.15 0.37 2.79
C LEU A 231 20.94 -0.46 3.81
N SER A 232 21.77 -1.40 3.33
CA SER A 232 22.66 -2.18 4.20
C SER A 232 23.71 -1.30 4.90
N THR A 233 24.13 -0.21 4.26
CA THR A 233 25.14 0.75 4.74
C THR A 233 24.54 2.02 5.33
N LEU A 234 23.26 2.02 5.74
CA LEU A 234 22.58 3.19 6.31
C LEU A 234 23.42 3.89 7.39
N PRO A 235 23.56 5.23 7.34
CA PRO A 235 24.30 5.98 8.35
C PRO A 235 23.72 5.78 9.75
N THR A 236 24.59 5.51 10.73
CA THR A 236 24.23 5.34 12.14
C THR A 236 24.88 6.38 13.05
N ASP A 237 25.68 7.28 12.50
CA ASP A 237 26.40 8.32 13.23
C ASP A 237 25.49 9.52 13.57
N ALA A 238 25.60 10.04 14.79
CA ALA A 238 24.76 11.11 15.29
C ALA A 238 24.84 12.40 14.44
N GLN A 239 26.00 12.68 13.84
CA GLN A 239 26.20 13.88 13.02
C GLN A 239 25.41 13.83 11.72
N THR A 240 25.41 12.69 11.02
CA THR A 240 24.63 12.51 9.80
C THR A 240 23.14 12.45 10.10
N ILE A 241 22.73 11.82 11.20
CA ILE A 241 21.33 11.77 11.63
C ILE A 241 20.78 13.18 11.91
N ALA A 242 21.53 14.01 12.64
CA ALA A 242 21.12 15.39 12.97
C ALA A 242 20.94 16.27 11.72
N LYS A 243 21.76 16.07 10.68
CA LYS A 243 21.65 16.79 9.39
C LYS A 243 20.33 16.53 8.67
N TYR A 244 19.77 15.33 8.81
CA TYR A 244 18.51 14.95 8.17
C TYR A 244 17.29 15.21 9.09
N GLY A 245 17.43 15.10 10.41
CA GLY A 245 16.36 15.38 11.37
C GLY A 245 15.90 16.84 11.41
N THR A 246 16.82 17.79 11.17
CA THR A 246 16.53 19.25 11.20
C THR A 246 15.82 19.77 9.95
N LYS A 247 15.89 19.05 8.82
CA LYS A 247 15.17 19.39 7.57
C LYS A 247 13.74 18.82 7.51
N SER A 248 13.30 18.13 8.56
CA SER A 248 12.03 17.37 8.60
C SER A 248 10.76 18.24 8.52
N ASN A 249 10.85 19.55 8.79
CA ASN A 249 9.68 20.43 8.83
C ASN A 249 9.08 20.79 7.45
N ASN A 250 9.75 20.48 6.34
CA ASN A 250 9.22 20.70 4.98
C ASN A 250 8.88 19.37 4.31
N SER A 251 7.67 18.89 4.58
CA SER A 251 7.16 17.59 4.15
C SER A 251 7.06 17.45 2.62
N ILE A 252 7.67 16.36 2.09
CA ILE A 252 7.20 15.57 0.93
C ILE A 252 7.20 16.27 -0.46
N LEU A 253 7.97 17.33 -0.67
CA LEU A 253 8.15 17.92 -2.02
C LEU A 253 8.97 17.02 -3.00
N SER A 254 9.67 15.99 -2.50
CA SER A 254 10.59 15.16 -3.31
C SER A 254 9.93 13.97 -4.05
N LEU A 255 8.78 13.47 -3.58
CA LEU A 255 8.07 12.36 -4.25
C LEU A 255 7.44 12.77 -5.59
N LYS A 256 7.20 14.07 -5.79
CA LYS A 256 6.64 14.65 -7.03
C LYS A 256 7.71 14.93 -8.09
N SER A 257 8.96 15.18 -7.70
CA SER A 257 10.04 15.49 -8.65
C SER A 257 10.61 14.24 -9.34
N SER A 258 10.61 13.08 -8.68
CA SER A 258 11.04 11.81 -9.28
C SER A 258 10.01 11.21 -10.25
N SER A 259 8.73 11.54 -10.11
CA SER A 259 7.65 11.05 -10.99
C SER A 259 7.69 11.72 -12.38
N ASN A 260 8.00 13.02 -12.45
CA ASN A 260 8.08 13.76 -13.71
C ASN A 260 9.27 13.32 -14.61
N ILE A 261 10.37 12.82 -14.02
CA ILE A 261 11.58 12.43 -14.77
C ILE A 261 11.41 11.05 -15.46
N LEU A 262 10.56 10.17 -14.93
CA LEU A 262 10.33 8.83 -15.48
C LEU A 262 9.22 8.80 -16.53
N GLU A 263 8.17 9.63 -16.40
CA GLU A 263 7.11 9.74 -17.42
C GLU A 263 7.59 10.41 -18.71
N GLN A 264 8.55 11.35 -18.63
CA GLN A 264 9.13 11.96 -19.84
C GLN A 264 10.09 11.03 -20.58
N LYS A 265 10.79 10.11 -19.91
CA LYS A 265 11.73 9.19 -20.57
C LYS A 265 11.08 8.04 -21.34
N GLN A 266 9.83 7.67 -21.02
CA GLN A 266 9.11 6.60 -21.74
C GLN A 266 8.47 7.07 -23.06
N ASN A 267 8.33 8.38 -23.30
CA ASN A 267 7.76 8.93 -24.54
C ASN A 267 8.80 9.37 -25.59
N ILE A 268 10.11 9.19 -25.35
CA ILE A 268 11.17 9.70 -26.23
C ILE A 268 11.74 8.63 -27.19
N PHE A 269 11.35 7.35 -27.06
CA PHE A 269 11.93 6.26 -27.86
C PHE A 269 11.07 5.70 -29.00
N GLU A 270 9.91 6.30 -29.31
CA GLU A 270 9.09 5.91 -30.46
C GLU A 270 8.68 7.14 -31.29
N THR A 271 9.62 7.77 -31.96
CA THR A 271 9.41 8.48 -33.25
C THR A 271 10.76 8.99 -33.74
N ASN A 272 11.44 8.22 -34.59
CA ASN A 272 12.50 8.74 -35.44
C ASN A 272 12.46 8.02 -36.79
N SER A 273 11.65 8.53 -37.71
CA SER A 273 11.86 8.37 -39.14
C SER A 273 10.99 9.37 -39.93
N ILE A 274 11.66 10.24 -40.70
CA ILE A 274 11.23 10.97 -41.91
C ILE A 274 10.87 12.47 -41.75
N SER A 275 11.94 13.28 -41.90
CA SER A 275 12.14 14.51 -42.70
C SER A 275 11.04 15.58 -42.93
N ASN A 276 11.43 16.81 -42.59
CA ASN A 276 11.29 18.12 -43.26
C ASN A 276 9.92 18.54 -43.85
N THR A 277 9.38 19.68 -43.38
CA THR A 277 9.61 21.02 -43.96
C THR A 277 8.99 22.12 -43.06
N ASP A 278 9.74 23.22 -42.97
CA ASP A 278 9.42 24.61 -42.61
C ASP A 278 7.95 25.01 -42.38
N ASP A 279 7.70 25.72 -41.26
CA ASP A 279 7.18 27.10 -41.31
C ASP A 279 7.10 27.76 -39.92
N GLU A 280 7.46 29.04 -39.90
CA GLU A 280 7.51 29.95 -38.77
C GLU A 280 6.12 30.23 -38.17
N SER A 281 6.04 30.42 -36.84
CA SER A 281 5.51 31.66 -36.23
C SER A 281 5.20 31.57 -34.72
N THR A 282 5.54 32.68 -34.04
CA THR A 282 5.00 33.21 -32.77
C THR A 282 5.43 32.58 -31.43
N VAL A 283 6.44 33.25 -30.85
CA VAL A 283 6.81 33.22 -29.43
C VAL A 283 5.82 34.07 -28.63
N ASN A 284 5.03 33.45 -27.74
CA ASN A 284 4.41 34.15 -26.62
C ASN A 284 4.96 33.57 -25.30
N ARG A 285 5.88 34.31 -24.69
CA ARG A 285 6.32 34.14 -23.31
C ARG A 285 5.29 34.81 -22.41
N GLU A 286 4.38 34.05 -21.82
CA GLU A 286 3.59 34.53 -20.69
C GLU A 286 4.37 34.31 -19.39
N VAL A 287 4.68 35.44 -18.76
CA VAL A 287 5.28 35.60 -17.44
C VAL A 287 4.23 35.21 -16.40
N ILE A 288 4.44 34.10 -15.67
CA ILE A 288 3.61 33.75 -14.52
C ILE A 288 4.06 34.64 -13.35
N GLN A 289 3.28 35.69 -13.10
CA GLN A 289 3.41 36.55 -11.95
C GLN A 289 2.96 35.80 -10.68
N GLN A 290 3.89 35.63 -9.74
CA GLN A 290 3.63 35.12 -8.39
C GLN A 290 2.60 36.02 -7.69
N SER A 291 1.39 35.49 -7.47
CA SER A 291 0.46 36.00 -6.47
C SER A 291 0.66 35.22 -5.17
N THR A 292 1.05 35.95 -4.14
CA THR A 292 1.15 35.51 -2.75
C THR A 292 -0.25 35.16 -2.26
N ILE A 293 -0.56 33.87 -2.13
CA ILE A 293 -1.80 33.42 -1.47
C ILE A 293 -1.48 33.32 0.02
N GLU A 294 -1.97 34.30 0.77
CA GLU A 294 -2.00 34.27 2.23
C GLU A 294 -2.78 33.03 2.71
N THR A 295 -2.14 32.27 3.58
CA THR A 295 -2.63 31.01 4.11
C THR A 295 -3.70 31.28 5.17
N ILE A 296 -4.97 31.35 4.77
CA ILE A 296 -6.08 31.20 5.72
C ILE A 296 -6.37 29.70 5.84
N ASN A 297 -5.68 29.07 6.80
CA ASN A 297 -6.05 27.75 7.30
C ASN A 297 -7.36 27.86 8.07
N ASN A 298 -8.47 27.39 7.51
CA ASN A 298 -9.55 26.73 8.28
C ASN A 298 -10.65 26.16 7.35
N PRO A 299 -10.58 24.89 6.94
CA PRO A 299 -11.76 24.14 6.58
C PRO A 299 -12.22 23.30 7.78
N MET A 300 -13.46 23.55 8.22
CA MET A 300 -14.33 22.73 9.08
C MET A 300 -13.80 21.32 9.39
N ILE A 301 -13.26 21.11 10.60
CA ILE A 301 -12.75 19.82 11.06
C ILE A 301 -13.94 18.95 11.52
N THR A 302 -14.63 18.29 10.60
CA THR A 302 -15.26 17.01 10.95
C THR A 302 -14.16 15.95 10.95
N SER A 303 -13.58 15.67 12.13
CA SER A 303 -12.54 14.65 12.25
C SER A 303 -13.16 13.26 12.13
N LEU A 304 -12.75 12.51 11.10
CA LEU A 304 -12.94 11.06 11.09
C LEU A 304 -12.16 10.51 12.29
N ALA A 305 -12.69 9.51 12.99
CA ALA A 305 -11.97 8.89 14.10
C ALA A 305 -10.59 8.40 13.64
N GLU A 306 -9.60 8.44 14.53
CA GLU A 306 -8.23 8.03 14.21
C GLU A 306 -8.21 6.61 13.63
N THR A 307 -7.47 6.45 12.54
CA THR A 307 -7.22 5.13 11.97
C THR A 307 -6.43 4.29 12.98
N PRO A 308 -6.96 3.16 13.45
CA PRO A 308 -6.22 2.32 14.40
C PRO A 308 -4.96 1.76 13.75
N SER A 309 -3.90 1.56 14.54
CA SER A 309 -2.63 1.01 14.04
C SER A 309 -2.80 -0.40 13.46
N ILE A 310 -2.06 -0.71 12.39
CA ILE A 310 -2.17 -2.00 11.67
C ILE A 310 -1.96 -3.22 12.57
N HIS A 311 -1.09 -3.13 13.58
CA HIS A 311 -0.82 -4.20 14.55
C HIS A 311 -2.03 -4.55 15.40
N LYS A 312 -2.95 -3.59 15.65
CA LYS A 312 -4.21 -3.84 16.36
C LYS A 312 -5.29 -4.39 15.43
N MET A 313 -5.14 -4.19 14.12
CA MET A 313 -6.09 -4.62 13.08
C MET A 313 -5.74 -5.95 12.43
N THR A 314 -4.61 -6.57 12.80
CA THR A 314 -4.16 -7.80 12.15
C THR A 314 -3.62 -8.83 13.12
N GLU A 315 -3.90 -10.10 12.83
CA GLU A 315 -3.30 -11.24 13.52
C GLU A 315 -2.40 -11.99 12.55
N ARG A 316 -1.18 -12.33 13.00
CA ARG A 316 -0.23 -13.10 12.21
C ARG A 316 -0.53 -14.59 12.35
N THR A 317 -0.74 -15.24 11.21
CA THR A 317 -0.97 -16.68 11.11
C THR A 317 -0.03 -17.27 10.08
N LEU A 318 0.39 -18.52 10.28
CA LEU A 318 1.10 -19.25 9.24
C LEU A 318 0.14 -19.58 8.10
N ALA A 319 0.56 -19.41 6.85
CA ALA A 319 -0.24 -19.89 5.72
C ALA A 319 -0.41 -21.41 5.84
N ALA A 320 -1.64 -21.91 5.71
CA ALA A 320 -1.90 -23.34 5.68
C ALA A 320 -1.10 -23.99 4.53
N SER A 321 -0.20 -24.91 4.88
CA SER A 321 0.61 -25.69 3.94
C SER A 321 -0.29 -26.42 2.93
N PRO A 322 0.17 -26.61 1.67
CA PRO A 322 -0.47 -27.59 0.81
C PRO A 322 -0.31 -28.99 1.43
N ASN A 323 -1.42 -29.70 1.61
CA ASN A 323 -1.45 -31.09 2.05
C ASN A 323 -0.49 -31.94 1.19
N PHE A 324 0.65 -32.36 1.76
CA PHE A 324 1.26 -33.63 1.44
C PHE A 324 0.66 -34.66 2.39
N ASN A 325 0.06 -35.72 1.83
CA ASN A 325 -0.59 -36.79 2.57
C ASN A 325 0.37 -37.50 3.52
N SER A 326 -0.01 -37.59 4.80
CA SER A 326 0.13 -38.82 5.59
C SER A 326 -0.75 -38.74 6.84
N ASN A 327 -1.71 -39.65 6.91
CA ASN A 327 -2.46 -39.99 8.11
C ASN A 327 -1.50 -40.35 9.25
N GLN A 328 -1.69 -39.76 10.43
CA GLN A 328 -1.76 -40.50 11.70
C GLN A 328 -2.24 -39.56 12.81
N HIS A 329 -3.40 -39.89 13.37
CA HIS A 329 -3.78 -39.49 14.71
C HIS A 329 -2.81 -40.13 15.69
N GLN A 330 -2.17 -39.34 16.54
CA GLN A 330 -1.90 -39.73 17.93
C GLN A 330 -1.68 -38.49 18.80
N GLN A 331 -2.42 -38.46 19.91
CA GLN A 331 -2.21 -37.64 21.08
C GLN A 331 -0.84 -37.93 21.69
N SER A 332 -0.06 -36.89 21.94
CA SER A 332 0.94 -36.89 23.01
C SER A 332 1.30 -35.45 23.38
N ASP A 333 0.92 -35.06 24.59
CA ASP A 333 1.60 -34.02 25.36
C ASP A 333 3.09 -34.34 25.43
N ILE A 334 3.96 -33.32 25.24
CA ILE A 334 5.25 -33.12 25.93
C ILE A 334 5.90 -31.81 25.42
N ASN A 335 6.30 -31.02 26.41
CA ASN A 335 7.18 -29.84 26.43
C ASN A 335 8.07 -29.55 25.20
N ASN A 336 7.99 -28.31 24.70
CA ASN A 336 9.09 -27.68 23.96
C ASN A 336 9.43 -26.31 24.57
N GLN A 337 10.50 -26.30 25.37
CA GLN A 337 11.35 -25.13 25.53
C GLN A 337 12.16 -24.97 24.24
N THR A 338 11.75 -24.02 23.39
CA THR A 338 12.63 -23.46 22.35
C THR A 338 12.37 -21.97 22.26
N SER A 339 13.35 -21.22 22.75
CA SER A 339 13.43 -19.77 22.83
C SER A 339 13.40 -19.15 21.43
N SER A 340 12.32 -18.45 21.12
CA SER A 340 12.26 -17.43 20.05
C SER A 340 12.05 -16.08 20.73
N PRO A 341 12.66 -14.98 20.26
CA PRO A 341 12.65 -13.72 20.99
C PRO A 341 11.26 -13.09 20.95
N LEU A 342 10.61 -13.06 22.12
CA LEU A 342 9.45 -12.21 22.38
C LEU A 342 9.86 -10.75 22.18
N ILE A 343 9.25 -10.09 21.20
CA ILE A 343 9.20 -8.63 21.17
C ILE A 343 8.21 -8.21 22.27
N GLN A 344 8.71 -8.11 23.50
CA GLN A 344 8.04 -7.38 24.56
C GLN A 344 8.32 -5.90 24.30
N SER A 345 7.34 -5.20 23.75
CA SER A 345 7.33 -3.74 23.78
C SER A 345 7.20 -3.32 25.24
N VAL A 346 8.28 -2.76 25.78
CA VAL A 346 8.31 -2.19 27.12
C VAL A 346 7.26 -1.07 27.18
N SER A 347 6.13 -1.34 27.83
CA SER A 347 5.21 -0.29 28.26
C SER A 347 5.80 0.35 29.51
N SER A 348 6.45 1.50 29.35
CA SER A 348 6.90 2.33 30.46
C SER A 348 5.69 3.04 31.08
N THR A 349 4.96 2.35 31.95
CA THR A 349 4.10 2.99 32.95
C THR A 349 4.99 3.53 34.06
N VAL A 350 5.26 4.83 34.03
CA VAL A 350 5.97 5.53 35.12
C VAL A 350 4.99 5.68 36.28
N VAL A 351 5.24 4.93 37.36
CA VAL A 351 4.56 5.07 38.64
C VAL A 351 5.20 6.23 39.39
N SER A 352 4.39 7.24 39.74
CA SER A 352 4.82 8.42 40.49
C SER A 352 5.03 8.08 41.97
N HIS A 353 6.25 8.27 42.48
CA HIS A 353 6.52 8.38 43.92
C HIS A 353 7.01 9.80 44.25
N ASN A 354 6.38 10.41 45.25
CA ASN A 354 6.68 11.72 45.82
C ASN A 354 8.07 11.76 46.47
N GLY A 355 8.78 12.89 46.30
CA GLY A 355 10.00 13.23 47.04
C GLY A 355 10.65 14.55 46.62
N SER A 356 10.18 15.65 47.21
CA SER A 356 10.90 16.85 47.67
C SER A 356 11.90 17.63 46.76
N ASN A 357 11.48 18.86 46.41
CA ASN A 357 12.24 20.13 46.27
C ASN A 357 13.66 20.15 45.66
N SER A 358 13.80 20.79 44.50
CA SER A 358 14.38 22.16 44.40
C SER A 358 14.42 22.69 42.96
N ASN A 359 14.15 24.00 42.85
CA ASN A 359 13.98 24.83 41.65
C ASN A 359 15.04 24.66 40.56
N GLN A 360 14.63 24.36 39.31
CA GLN A 360 15.17 24.99 38.08
C GLN A 360 14.12 25.01 36.95
N ASN A 361 14.13 26.14 36.24
CA ASN A 361 13.24 26.66 35.19
C ASN A 361 12.61 25.66 34.21
N HIS A 362 11.28 25.76 34.13
CA HIS A 362 10.38 25.06 33.22
C HIS A 362 10.42 25.69 31.82
N LEU A 363 11.16 25.10 30.88
CA LEU A 363 10.99 25.33 29.44
C LEU A 363 10.25 24.12 28.87
N LEU A 364 9.03 24.41 28.43
CA LEU A 364 8.05 23.59 27.71
C LEU A 364 8.65 22.36 26.99
N ASP A 365 8.40 21.18 27.56
CA ASP A 365 8.72 19.88 26.99
C ASP A 365 7.77 19.59 25.80
N SER A 366 8.06 20.20 24.65
CA SER A 366 7.45 19.78 23.39
C SER A 366 8.12 18.48 22.97
N ASN A 367 7.39 17.35 23.06
CA ASN A 367 7.73 16.02 22.55
C ASN A 367 8.01 16.03 21.02
N ILE A 368 9.08 16.69 20.60
CA ILE A 368 9.51 16.75 19.20
C ILE A 368 10.32 15.49 18.90
N TRP A 369 9.81 14.66 18.00
CA TRP A 369 10.52 13.46 17.54
C TRP A 369 11.90 13.83 16.97
N LEU A 370 12.93 13.22 17.53
CA LEU A 370 14.31 13.34 17.05
C LEU A 370 14.91 11.93 16.89
N PRO A 371 15.33 11.54 15.67
CA PRO A 371 15.95 10.25 15.42
C PRO A 371 17.28 10.14 16.17
N THR A 372 17.51 9.03 16.88
CA THR A 372 18.75 8.77 17.62
C THR A 372 19.53 7.60 17.02
N SER A 373 20.85 7.57 17.26
CA SER A 373 21.71 6.45 16.81
C SER A 373 21.25 5.11 17.41
N THR A 374 20.86 5.11 18.69
CA THR A 374 20.32 3.92 19.37
C THR A 374 19.00 3.45 18.76
N TRP A 375 18.13 4.37 18.36
CA TRP A 375 16.88 4.04 17.67
C TRP A 375 17.15 3.37 16.32
N ILE A 376 18.01 3.92 15.46
CA ILE A 376 18.35 3.29 14.16
C ILE A 376 18.94 1.91 14.36
N GLN A 377 19.88 1.78 15.31
CA GLN A 377 20.54 0.51 15.58
C GLN A 377 19.56 -0.57 16.08
N SER A 378 18.46 -0.18 16.73
CA SER A 378 17.44 -1.10 17.26
C SER A 378 16.71 -1.91 16.18
N TRP A 379 16.63 -1.39 14.95
CA TRP A 379 15.89 -2.00 13.85
C TRP A 379 16.72 -2.24 12.59
N LYS A 380 17.77 -1.45 12.31
CA LYS A 380 18.59 -1.58 11.09
C LYS A 380 19.13 -3.01 10.90
N GLY A 381 19.66 -3.61 11.96
CA GLY A 381 20.20 -4.98 11.91
C GLY A 381 19.14 -6.08 11.72
N LYS A 382 17.85 -5.74 11.87
CA LYS A 382 16.72 -6.67 11.72
C LYS A 382 16.12 -6.63 10.31
N LEU A 383 16.55 -5.71 9.44
CA LEU A 383 16.03 -5.62 8.08
C LEU A 383 16.28 -6.93 7.33
N PRO A 384 15.26 -7.52 6.67
CA PRO A 384 15.38 -8.83 6.05
C PRO A 384 16.04 -8.71 4.66
N LEU A 385 17.32 -8.31 4.63
CA LEU A 385 18.08 -8.05 3.40
C LEU A 385 18.84 -9.27 2.87
N GLN A 386 19.04 -10.30 3.70
CA GLN A 386 19.93 -11.42 3.40
C GLN A 386 19.59 -12.12 2.07
N THR A 387 18.31 -12.43 1.83
CA THR A 387 17.87 -13.10 0.59
C THR A 387 18.14 -12.24 -0.65
N ILE A 388 17.82 -10.94 -0.59
CA ILE A 388 18.00 -10.01 -1.72
C ILE A 388 19.48 -9.79 -2.00
N LEU A 389 20.30 -9.62 -0.97
CA LEU A 389 21.74 -9.44 -1.15
C LEU A 389 22.40 -10.72 -1.70
N ARG A 390 21.95 -11.90 -1.25
CA ARG A 390 22.43 -13.18 -1.78
C ARG A 390 22.05 -13.37 -3.25
N LEU A 391 20.80 -13.04 -3.61
CA LEU A 391 20.34 -12.99 -4.99
C LEU A 391 21.25 -12.11 -5.86
N LEU A 392 21.51 -10.88 -5.40
CA LEU A 392 22.35 -9.91 -6.13
C LEU A 392 23.79 -10.41 -6.27
N GLN A 393 24.38 -10.99 -5.22
CA GLN A 393 25.74 -11.54 -5.27
C GLN A 393 25.90 -12.64 -6.35
N VAL A 394 24.87 -13.44 -6.58
CA VAL A 394 24.91 -14.54 -7.56
C VAL A 394 24.57 -14.05 -8.96
N LEU A 395 23.47 -13.30 -9.12
CA LEU A 395 22.93 -12.96 -10.43
C LEU A 395 23.63 -11.78 -11.08
N VAL A 396 24.11 -10.78 -10.33
CA VAL A 396 24.76 -9.60 -10.92
C VAL A 396 26.00 -10.00 -11.74
N PRO A 397 26.95 -10.81 -11.22
CA PRO A 397 28.11 -11.23 -12.02
C PRO A 397 27.74 -12.08 -13.23
N GLN A 398 26.70 -12.92 -13.11
CA GLN A 398 26.24 -13.77 -14.21
C GLN A 398 25.64 -12.95 -15.36
N VAL A 399 24.80 -11.96 -15.02
CA VAL A 399 24.20 -11.04 -16.00
C VAL A 399 25.30 -10.18 -16.63
N GLU A 400 26.19 -9.59 -15.84
CA GLU A 400 27.31 -8.77 -16.36
C GLU A 400 28.22 -9.59 -17.30
N LYS A 401 28.54 -10.84 -16.94
CA LYS A 401 29.33 -11.75 -17.79
C LYS A 401 28.62 -12.03 -19.12
N ILE A 402 27.33 -12.34 -19.10
CA ILE A 402 26.55 -12.64 -20.31
C ILE A 402 26.46 -11.41 -21.22
N CYS A 403 26.31 -10.21 -20.65
CA CYS A 403 26.35 -8.96 -21.41
C CYS A 403 27.71 -8.75 -22.08
N MET A 404 28.82 -9.05 -21.40
CA MET A 404 30.17 -8.94 -21.97
C MET A 404 30.46 -10.02 -23.04
N ASP A 405 30.17 -11.29 -22.74
CA ASP A 405 30.53 -12.43 -23.60
C ASP A 405 29.74 -12.46 -24.91
N ARG A 406 28.49 -12.00 -24.89
CA ARG A 406 27.58 -12.05 -26.05
C ARG A 406 27.26 -10.67 -26.65
N GLY A 407 27.81 -9.59 -26.09
CA GLY A 407 27.50 -8.21 -26.52
C GLY A 407 26.03 -7.83 -26.33
N LEU A 408 25.32 -8.49 -25.41
CA LEU A 408 23.88 -8.32 -25.21
C LEU A 408 23.60 -6.98 -24.53
N THR A 409 22.76 -6.15 -25.16
CA THR A 409 22.28 -4.88 -24.61
C THR A 409 20.76 -4.83 -24.46
N ASP A 410 20.03 -5.82 -25.03
CA ASP A 410 18.57 -5.86 -24.99
C ASP A 410 18.05 -6.37 -23.64
N GLU A 411 17.15 -5.58 -23.05
CA GLU A 411 16.41 -5.90 -21.83
C GLU A 411 15.64 -7.23 -21.96
N SER A 412 15.05 -7.48 -23.12
CA SER A 412 14.23 -8.67 -23.37
C SER A 412 15.06 -9.96 -23.28
N GLU A 413 16.31 -9.94 -23.73
CA GLU A 413 17.20 -11.10 -23.71
C GLU A 413 17.71 -11.40 -22.30
N ILE A 414 18.00 -10.37 -21.51
CA ILE A 414 18.35 -10.53 -20.08
C ILE A 414 17.17 -11.12 -19.31
N ILE A 415 15.95 -10.63 -19.56
CA ILE A 415 14.75 -11.16 -18.92
C ILE A 415 14.54 -12.64 -19.31
N LYS A 416 14.71 -12.99 -20.59
CA LYS A 416 14.66 -14.39 -21.04
C LYS A 416 15.71 -15.26 -20.35
N PHE A 417 16.94 -14.77 -20.18
CA PHE A 417 17.97 -15.49 -19.44
C PHE A 417 17.53 -15.75 -17.98
N LEU A 418 17.02 -14.72 -17.30
CA LEU A 418 16.54 -14.84 -15.93
C LEU A 418 15.35 -15.82 -15.78
N GLN A 419 14.47 -15.92 -16.77
CA GLN A 419 13.36 -16.89 -16.78
C GLN A 419 13.83 -18.34 -16.82
N HIS A 420 14.99 -18.62 -17.41
CA HIS A 420 15.56 -19.98 -17.47
C HIS A 420 16.56 -20.27 -16.33
N GLY A 421 16.92 -19.25 -15.56
CA GLY A 421 17.80 -19.39 -14.40
C GLY A 421 17.13 -20.13 -13.25
N THR A 422 17.91 -20.76 -12.39
CA THR A 422 17.44 -21.36 -11.14
C THR A 422 18.26 -20.86 -9.96
N LEU A 423 17.59 -20.66 -8.82
CA LEU A 423 18.22 -20.27 -7.55
C LEU A 423 18.16 -21.37 -6.48
N VAL A 424 17.77 -22.58 -6.88
CA VAL A 424 17.69 -23.73 -5.98
C VAL A 424 19.07 -24.00 -5.36
N GLY A 425 19.13 -24.06 -4.04
CA GLY A 425 20.37 -24.28 -3.27
C GLY A 425 21.29 -23.05 -3.13
N LEU A 426 20.95 -21.91 -3.74
CA LEU A 426 21.77 -20.69 -3.71
C LEU A 426 21.29 -19.65 -2.69
N LEU A 427 19.98 -19.63 -2.43
CA LEU A 427 19.34 -18.75 -1.46
C LEU A 427 19.24 -19.38 -0.08
N PRO A 428 19.10 -18.57 0.99
CA PRO A 428 18.76 -19.07 2.32
C PRO A 428 17.46 -19.86 2.32
N VAL A 429 17.27 -20.70 3.35
CA VAL A 429 16.02 -21.44 3.55
C VAL A 429 14.83 -20.46 3.55
N PRO A 430 13.78 -20.74 2.77
CA PRO A 430 12.60 -19.89 2.75
C PRO A 430 11.98 -19.72 4.15
N HIS A 431 11.66 -18.49 4.52
CA HIS A 431 10.96 -18.25 5.78
C HIS A 431 9.49 -18.67 5.64
N PRO A 432 8.82 -19.19 6.68
CA PRO A 432 7.41 -19.53 6.58
C PRO A 432 6.56 -18.34 6.09
N ILE A 433 5.55 -18.62 5.29
CA ILE A 433 4.63 -17.59 4.81
C ILE A 433 3.79 -17.10 5.98
N LEU A 434 3.95 -15.82 6.33
CA LEU A 434 3.17 -15.14 7.36
C LEU A 434 2.03 -14.36 6.70
N ILE A 435 0.80 -14.66 7.11
CA ILE A 435 -0.40 -13.97 6.66
C ILE A 435 -0.96 -13.13 7.80
N ARG A 436 -1.17 -11.84 7.53
CA ARG A 436 -1.76 -10.86 8.44
C ARG A 436 -3.25 -10.75 8.15
N LYS A 437 -4.07 -11.50 8.88
CA LYS A 437 -5.53 -11.50 8.70
C LYS A 437 -6.17 -10.33 9.41
N TYR A 438 -7.16 -9.69 8.77
CA TYR A 438 -7.91 -8.60 9.38
C TYR A 438 -8.65 -9.06 10.65
N GLN A 439 -8.48 -8.29 11.73
CA GLN A 439 -9.15 -8.47 13.00
C GLN A 439 -9.91 -7.19 13.39
N PRO A 440 -11.24 -7.27 13.56
CA PRO A 440 -12.02 -6.17 14.11
C PRO A 440 -11.54 -5.81 15.52
N ASN A 441 -11.39 -4.51 15.77
CA ASN A 441 -11.06 -3.97 17.10
C ASN A 441 -11.92 -2.75 17.43
N SER A 442 -11.88 -2.29 18.69
CA SER A 442 -12.65 -1.14 19.17
C SER A 442 -12.43 0.12 18.33
N GLY A 443 -11.20 0.39 17.88
CA GLY A 443 -10.88 1.51 16.99
C GLY A 443 -11.56 1.40 15.63
N THR A 444 -11.48 0.23 14.97
CA THR A 444 -12.14 0.01 13.67
C THR A 444 -13.65 0.06 13.77
N ILE A 445 -14.21 -0.39 14.91
CA ILE A 445 -15.65 -0.32 15.19
C ILE A 445 -16.07 1.13 15.38
N MET A 446 -15.32 1.92 16.15
CA MET A 446 -15.57 3.34 16.37
C MET A 446 -15.51 4.10 15.04
N TRP A 447 -14.43 3.93 14.29
CA TRP A 447 -14.25 4.51 12.95
C TRP A 447 -15.41 4.14 12.02
N PHE A 448 -15.76 2.86 11.95
CA PHE A 448 -16.84 2.40 11.09
C PHE A 448 -18.18 3.00 11.49
N ARG A 449 -18.46 3.09 12.80
CA ARG A 449 -19.69 3.70 13.31
C ARG A 449 -19.77 5.17 12.91
N THR A 450 -18.71 5.94 13.10
CA THR A 450 -18.64 7.35 12.69
C THR A 450 -18.84 7.50 11.18
N TYR A 451 -18.16 6.68 10.37
CA TYR A 451 -18.29 6.73 8.91
C TYR A 451 -19.70 6.36 8.43
N MET A 452 -20.26 5.28 8.96
CA MET A 452 -21.59 4.79 8.57
C MET A 452 -22.67 5.82 8.90
N TRP A 453 -22.67 6.39 10.11
CA TRP A 453 -23.59 7.48 10.45
C TRP A 453 -23.34 8.75 9.64
N GLY A 454 -22.09 9.05 9.28
CA GLY A 454 -21.74 10.11 8.32
C GLY A 454 -22.40 9.95 6.96
N VAL A 455 -22.32 8.74 6.38
CA VAL A 455 -22.94 8.42 5.09
C VAL A 455 -24.46 8.53 5.19
N ILE A 456 -25.06 7.94 6.23
CA ILE A 456 -26.51 8.01 6.44
C ILE A 456 -26.94 9.48 6.57
N TYR A 457 -26.24 10.26 7.39
CA TYR A 457 -26.52 11.69 7.58
C TYR A 457 -26.51 12.46 6.26
N LEU A 458 -25.42 12.39 5.51
CA LEU A 458 -25.25 13.12 4.24
C LEU A 458 -26.28 12.73 3.18
N ARG A 459 -26.81 11.51 3.22
CA ARG A 459 -27.85 11.06 2.27
C ARG A 459 -29.24 11.57 2.57
N ASN A 460 -29.51 11.85 3.83
CA ASN A 460 -30.83 12.25 4.28
C ASN A 460 -30.79 13.70 4.80
N VAL A 461 -30.07 14.57 4.10
CA VAL A 461 -30.09 16.02 4.32
C VAL A 461 -31.30 16.65 3.65
N ASP A 462 -31.80 16.05 2.57
CA ASP A 462 -32.95 16.56 1.81
C ASP A 462 -33.87 15.40 1.32
N PRO A 463 -35.05 15.20 1.92
CA PRO A 463 -35.55 15.87 3.13
C PRO A 463 -34.73 15.45 4.39
N PRO A 464 -34.52 16.37 5.35
CA PRO A 464 -33.75 16.08 6.55
C PRO A 464 -34.53 15.17 7.51
N ILE A 465 -34.14 13.90 7.65
CA ILE A 465 -34.89 12.93 8.46
C ILE A 465 -34.70 13.10 9.98
N TRP A 466 -33.68 13.86 10.41
CA TRP A 466 -33.44 14.18 11.82
C TRP A 466 -33.86 15.60 12.20
N TYR A 467 -34.48 16.33 11.27
CA TYR A 467 -35.07 17.61 11.61
C TYR A 467 -36.12 17.42 12.70
N ASP A 468 -36.07 18.26 13.73
CA ASP A 468 -36.97 18.19 14.90
C ASP A 468 -36.85 16.89 15.74
N THR A 469 -35.67 16.26 15.74
CA THR A 469 -35.34 15.13 16.62
C THR A 469 -34.25 15.51 17.63
N ASP A 470 -34.23 14.86 18.80
CA ASP A 470 -33.17 15.02 19.81
C ASP A 470 -31.85 14.32 19.42
N VAL A 471 -31.75 13.77 18.20
CA VAL A 471 -30.61 12.95 17.77
C VAL A 471 -29.42 13.85 17.43
N LYS A 472 -28.37 13.78 18.26
CA LYS A 472 -27.08 14.49 18.03
C LYS A 472 -26.04 13.52 17.46
N LEU A 473 -25.82 13.56 16.14
CA LEU A 473 -24.86 12.67 15.46
C LEU A 473 -23.40 13.17 15.52
N PHE A 474 -23.20 14.49 15.54
CA PHE A 474 -21.87 15.11 15.52
C PHE A 474 -21.79 16.23 16.55
N GLU A 475 -20.64 16.36 17.20
CA GLU A 475 -20.33 17.56 17.98
C GLU A 475 -19.91 18.67 17.03
N ILE A 476 -20.70 19.74 16.98
CA ILE A 476 -20.38 20.92 16.18
C ILE A 476 -19.42 21.77 17.01
N GLN A 477 -18.13 21.74 16.67
CA GLN A 477 -17.19 22.73 17.19
C GLN A 477 -17.47 24.06 16.50
N ARG A 478 -18.05 25.02 17.24
CA ARG A 478 -18.15 26.40 16.78
C ARG A 478 -16.76 26.99 16.81
N VAL A 479 -16.22 27.33 15.65
CA VAL A 479 -15.06 28.22 15.56
C VAL A 479 -15.55 29.59 15.99
N ILE A 480 -15.09 30.05 17.15
CA ILE A 480 -15.30 31.43 17.56
C ILE A 480 -14.36 32.25 16.68
N GLU A 481 -14.89 32.94 15.68
CA GLU A 481 -14.16 34.03 15.02
C GLU A 481 -13.88 35.07 16.11
N GLN A 482 -12.60 35.27 16.44
CA GLN A 482 -12.19 36.40 17.25
C GLN A 482 -12.20 37.61 16.31
N ASP A 483 -13.21 38.48 16.50
CA ASP A 483 -13.35 39.78 15.83
C ASP A 483 -12.14 40.71 16.07
#